data_AF-A0A445IXA2-F1
#
_entry.id   AF-A0A445IXA2-F1
#
_cell.length_a   1.000
_cell.length_b   1.000
_cell.length_c   1.000
_cell.angle_alpha   90.00
_cell.angle_beta   90.00
_cell.angle_gamma   90.00
#
_symmetry.space_group_name_H-M   'P 1'
#
loop_
_entity.id
_entity.type
_entity.pdbx_description
1 polymer ?
#
loop_
_entity_poly.entity_id
_entity_poly.type
_entity_poly.pdbx_seq_one_letter_code
_entity_poly.pdbx_strand_id
1 'polypeptide(L)'
;MATEPSESTQRNTLVVRKPCFGLPTGCPQCLSAYIFLKLSQVPFNLDYHPNYPDSDQIPYFEDGDSVTYNNEKEGIIECLKRNVGGDLDSEVSSLPDWIPTKVMATTWLADALEYELWVGCDGSSAYSIYYSDLPWPIGKVLFWKKAYWVKQKHGISEENVEVKEEEIYGRANSAYDALSTWLGEQNYLFENRPSSLDAIFLAHALVVLQALPESSILRTNFLEHANLVRYVQRCKTELIVAGTSASNDPYFHADPSSSASRGRSTSSSKPKTKPKRQPPTKEEKTLRRRAKYFVVAQLVAVVLFVSVLSGYRNNAADMELDNDDLGYE
;
A
#
# COMPACT_ATOMS: atom_id res chain seq x y z
N MET A 1 3.83 40.32 -34.41
CA MET A 1 4.69 39.14 -34.18
C MET A 1 4.19 38.54 -32.88
N ALA A 2 3.26 37.59 -32.98
CA ALA A 2 2.64 36.96 -31.83
C ALA A 2 3.61 35.91 -31.29
N THR A 3 4.02 36.06 -30.05
CA THR A 3 4.85 35.06 -29.36
C THR A 3 3.95 33.88 -29.03
N GLU A 4 4.21 32.74 -29.65
CA GLU A 4 3.59 31.48 -29.27
C GLU A 4 3.98 31.11 -27.83
N PRO A 5 3.05 30.58 -27.01
CA PRO A 5 3.41 30.03 -25.72
C PRO A 5 4.19 28.72 -25.94
N SER A 6 5.42 28.66 -25.45
CA SER A 6 6.23 27.43 -25.45
C SER A 6 5.55 26.36 -24.59
N GLU A 7 4.97 25.37 -25.24
CA GLU A 7 4.49 24.11 -24.65
C GLU A 7 5.66 23.28 -24.12
N SER A 8 6.07 23.54 -22.89
CA SER A 8 6.71 22.54 -22.03
C SER A 8 6.58 22.97 -20.57
N THR A 9 5.35 23.12 -20.08
CA THR A 9 5.15 23.04 -18.62
C THR A 9 5.39 21.59 -18.24
N GLN A 10 6.63 21.24 -17.89
CA GLN A 10 6.95 19.93 -17.30
C GLN A 10 5.98 19.71 -16.15
N ARG A 11 5.17 18.66 -16.27
CA ARG A 11 4.07 18.37 -15.35
C ARG A 11 4.59 17.45 -14.26
N ASN A 12 4.80 18.01 -13.07
CA ASN A 12 5.19 17.25 -11.90
C ASN A 12 4.13 16.19 -11.60
N THR A 13 4.55 14.93 -11.45
CA THR A 13 3.63 13.80 -11.34
C THR A 13 4.00 12.91 -10.16
N LEU A 14 3.07 12.73 -9.23
CA LEU A 14 3.18 11.73 -8.18
C LEU A 14 2.57 10.43 -8.69
N VAL A 15 3.40 9.39 -8.83
CA VAL A 15 2.95 8.07 -9.22
C VAL A 15 2.74 7.20 -7.99
N VAL A 16 1.52 6.72 -7.80
CA VAL A 16 1.09 5.94 -6.64
C VAL A 16 0.54 4.56 -7.01
N ARG A 17 0.19 3.76 -5.99
CA ARG A 17 -0.73 2.64 -6.15
C ARG A 17 -2.15 3.14 -6.35
N LYS A 18 -2.97 2.34 -7.02
CA LYS A 18 -4.35 2.69 -7.37
C LYS A 18 -5.22 3.15 -6.19
N PRO A 19 -6.29 3.92 -6.46
CA PRO A 19 -7.33 4.23 -5.49
C PRO A 19 -7.91 2.96 -4.86
N CYS A 20 -8.20 3.01 -3.56
CA CYS A 20 -8.80 1.91 -2.81
C CYS A 20 -9.52 2.46 -1.58
N PHE A 21 -10.60 1.81 -1.14
CA PHE A 21 -11.34 2.20 0.09
C PHE A 21 -11.80 3.67 0.14
N GLY A 22 -12.09 4.29 -1.00
CA GLY A 22 -12.48 5.71 -1.07
C GLY A 22 -11.33 6.71 -0.84
N LEU A 23 -10.08 6.23 -0.85
CA LEU A 23 -8.87 7.03 -0.79
C LEU A 23 -8.25 7.20 -2.19
N PRO A 24 -7.51 8.31 -2.43
CA PRO A 24 -6.80 8.52 -3.70
C PRO A 24 -5.76 7.42 -3.98
N THR A 25 -5.27 6.78 -2.92
CA THR A 25 -4.45 5.57 -2.96
C THR A 25 -4.68 4.75 -1.69
N GLY A 26 -4.74 3.42 -1.81
CA GLY A 26 -4.90 2.53 -0.66
C GLY A 26 -3.62 2.26 0.13
N CYS A 27 -2.46 2.59 -0.44
CA CYS A 27 -1.15 2.28 0.14
C CYS A 27 -0.72 3.38 1.13
N PRO A 28 -0.39 3.05 2.40
CA PRO A 28 -0.03 4.04 3.42
C PRO A 28 1.13 4.96 2.99
N GLN A 29 2.20 4.40 2.40
CA GLN A 29 3.35 5.18 1.94
C GLN A 29 3.01 6.09 0.75
N CYS A 30 2.15 5.64 -0.15
CA CYS A 30 1.66 6.48 -1.25
C CYS A 30 0.79 7.62 -0.73
N LEU A 31 -0.04 7.32 0.27
CA LEU A 31 -0.96 8.29 0.85
C LEU A 31 -0.21 9.36 1.65
N SER A 32 0.88 9.00 2.34
CA SER A 32 1.70 9.98 3.06
C SER A 32 2.39 10.94 2.11
N ALA A 33 2.95 10.46 0.99
CA ALA A 33 3.53 11.31 -0.06
C ALA A 33 2.47 12.24 -0.68
N TYR A 34 1.27 11.71 -0.98
CA TYR A 34 0.16 12.50 -1.49
C TYR A 34 -0.24 13.62 -0.51
N ILE A 35 -0.43 13.29 0.76
CA ILE A 35 -0.83 14.25 1.79
C ILE A 35 0.27 15.28 2.00
N PHE A 36 1.53 14.87 2.04
CA PHE A 36 2.68 15.78 2.17
C PHE A 36 2.67 16.84 1.07
N LEU A 37 2.59 16.44 -0.21
CA LEU A 37 2.56 17.38 -1.33
C LEU A 37 1.34 18.33 -1.27
N LYS A 38 0.18 17.82 -0.81
CA LYS A 38 -1.01 18.67 -0.60
C LYS A 38 -0.80 19.69 0.51
N LEU A 39 -0.22 19.29 1.64
CA LEU A 39 0.07 20.18 2.77
C LEU A 39 1.14 21.22 2.40
N SER A 40 2.15 20.82 1.63
CA SER A 40 3.21 21.70 1.11
C SER A 40 2.74 22.61 -0.03
N GLN A 41 1.49 22.48 -0.48
CA GLN A 41 0.91 23.26 -1.59
C GLN A 41 1.71 23.15 -2.90
N VAL A 42 2.45 22.05 -3.08
CA VAL A 42 3.19 21.77 -4.32
C VAL A 42 2.18 21.31 -5.37
N PRO A 43 2.12 21.92 -6.57
CA PRO A 43 1.25 21.46 -7.64
C PRO A 43 1.79 20.15 -8.23
N PHE A 44 0.93 19.13 -8.35
CA PHE A 44 1.27 17.85 -8.97
C PHE A 44 0.04 17.21 -9.61
N ASN A 45 0.28 16.35 -10.60
CA ASN A 45 -0.71 15.42 -11.12
C ASN A 45 -0.58 14.08 -10.39
N LEU A 46 -1.71 13.44 -10.12
CA LEU A 46 -1.73 12.10 -9.55
C LEU A 46 -1.88 11.09 -10.67
N ASP A 47 -0.93 10.17 -10.79
CA ASP A 47 -1.02 9.03 -11.70
C ASP A 47 -0.81 7.71 -10.93
N TYR A 48 -1.17 6.59 -11.52
CA TYR A 48 -1.05 5.28 -10.90
C TYR A 48 -0.29 4.32 -11.79
N HIS A 49 0.70 3.65 -11.21
CA HIS A 49 1.44 2.63 -11.96
C HIS A 49 0.59 1.36 -12.05
N PRO A 50 0.27 0.87 -13.27
CA PRO A 50 -0.69 -0.21 -13.43
C PRO A 50 -0.23 -1.59 -12.92
N ASN A 51 1.07 -1.90 -12.78
CA ASN A 51 1.52 -3.27 -12.44
C ASN A 51 2.95 -3.41 -11.88
N TYR A 52 3.20 -2.95 -10.65
CA TYR A 52 4.37 -3.39 -9.84
C TYR A 52 4.01 -3.52 -8.36
N PRO A 53 3.32 -4.60 -7.96
CA PRO A 53 2.73 -4.74 -6.63
C PRO A 53 3.79 -4.91 -5.52
N ASP A 54 4.96 -5.45 -5.86
CA ASP A 54 6.09 -5.63 -4.93
C ASP A 54 7.22 -4.61 -5.13
N SER A 55 7.00 -3.58 -5.95
CA SER A 55 8.00 -2.51 -6.07
C SER A 55 8.05 -1.67 -4.80
N ASP A 56 9.25 -1.57 -4.25
CA ASP A 56 9.69 -0.69 -3.18
C ASP A 56 9.94 0.74 -3.67
N GLN A 57 10.01 0.95 -4.99
CA GLN A 57 10.16 2.26 -5.61
C GLN A 57 8.88 3.09 -5.60
N ILE A 58 7.70 2.48 -5.40
CA ILE A 58 6.40 3.16 -5.38
C ILE A 58 6.06 3.57 -3.93
N PRO A 59 5.68 4.83 -3.65
CA PRO A 59 5.46 5.92 -4.62
C PRO A 59 6.75 6.54 -5.16
N TYR A 60 6.69 7.15 -6.33
CA TYR A 60 7.78 7.98 -6.83
C TYR A 60 7.23 9.27 -7.44
N PHE A 61 8.10 10.27 -7.54
CA PHE A 61 7.75 11.60 -8.02
C PHE A 61 8.61 11.97 -9.22
N GLU A 62 7.95 12.32 -10.32
CA GLU A 62 8.57 12.78 -11.55
C GLU A 62 8.54 14.31 -11.57
N ASP A 63 9.73 14.91 -11.65
CA ASP A 63 9.95 16.35 -11.77
C ASP A 63 10.85 16.61 -12.98
N GLY A 64 10.22 16.88 -14.12
CA GLY A 64 10.92 16.97 -15.41
C GLY A 64 11.69 15.70 -15.75
N ASP A 65 13.01 15.80 -15.86
CA ASP A 65 13.90 14.67 -16.16
C ASP A 65 14.38 13.93 -14.89
N SER A 66 13.97 14.39 -13.70
CA SER A 66 14.36 13.81 -12.41
C SER A 66 13.25 12.94 -11.84
N VAL A 67 13.63 11.79 -11.26
CA VAL A 67 12.69 10.91 -10.55
C VAL A 67 13.19 10.67 -9.14
N THR A 68 12.32 10.92 -8.15
CA THR A 68 12.58 10.64 -6.74
C THR A 68 11.83 9.38 -6.33
N TYR A 69 12.53 8.34 -5.88
CA TYR A 69 11.95 7.03 -5.58
C TYR A 69 11.77 6.80 -4.08
N ASN A 70 10.76 6.00 -3.71
CA ASN A 70 10.52 5.66 -2.30
C ASN A 70 11.60 4.80 -1.65
N ASN A 71 12.35 4.02 -2.43
CA ASN A 71 13.42 3.16 -1.90
C ASN A 71 14.75 3.88 -1.70
N GLU A 72 14.79 5.20 -1.86
CA GLU A 72 15.92 6.02 -1.43
C GLU A 72 16.11 5.93 0.10
N LYS A 73 17.36 6.05 0.57
CA LYS A 73 17.77 5.76 1.95
C LYS A 73 16.94 6.47 3.03
N GLU A 74 16.47 7.68 2.75
CA GLU A 74 15.70 8.51 3.69
C GLU A 74 14.18 8.43 3.49
N GLY A 75 13.74 7.69 2.47
CA GLY A 75 12.33 7.56 2.09
C GLY A 75 11.80 8.75 1.30
N ILE A 76 10.65 8.54 0.65
CA ILE A 76 10.08 9.49 -0.33
C ILE A 76 9.88 10.90 0.24
N ILE A 77 9.44 11.06 1.49
CA ILE A 77 9.12 12.38 2.06
C ILE A 77 10.37 13.24 2.22
N GLU A 78 11.46 12.69 2.77
CA GLU A 78 12.70 13.46 2.94
C GLU A 78 13.32 13.81 1.59
N CYS A 79 13.21 12.90 0.61
CA CYS A 79 13.69 13.17 -0.73
C CYS A 79 12.83 14.24 -1.45
N LEU A 80 11.51 14.23 -1.27
CA LEU A 80 10.62 15.28 -1.77
C LEU A 80 10.96 16.65 -1.17
N LYS A 81 11.18 16.72 0.15
CA LYS A 81 11.59 17.96 0.83
C LYS A 81 12.88 18.54 0.23
N ARG A 82 13.84 17.68 -0.10
CA ARG A 82 15.15 18.06 -0.65
C ARG A 82 15.10 18.47 -2.11
N ASN A 83 14.40 17.69 -2.94
CA ASN A 83 14.49 17.79 -4.40
C ASN A 83 13.41 18.70 -4.99
N VAL A 84 12.22 18.72 -4.38
CA VAL A 84 11.03 19.43 -4.90
C VAL A 84 10.75 20.72 -4.09
N GLY A 85 11.09 20.71 -2.81
CA GLY A 85 10.86 21.82 -1.88
C GLY A 85 9.54 21.70 -1.10
N GLY A 86 9.17 22.77 -0.40
CA GLY A 86 8.01 22.76 0.49
C GLY A 86 8.28 22.05 1.82
N ASP A 87 9.47 22.28 2.40
CA ASP A 87 9.84 21.77 3.72
C ASP A 87 8.97 22.37 4.82
N LEU A 88 8.00 21.57 5.26
CA LEU A 88 7.07 21.89 6.35
C LEU A 88 7.71 21.79 7.75
N ASP A 89 8.91 21.23 7.84
CA ASP A 89 9.50 20.81 9.12
C ASP A 89 10.51 21.83 9.66
N SER A 90 10.95 22.80 8.84
CA SER A 90 12.02 23.75 9.20
C SER A 90 11.75 24.52 10.51
N GLU A 91 10.50 24.90 10.76
CA GLU A 91 10.11 25.64 11.98
C GLU A 91 9.87 24.72 13.19
N VAL A 92 9.40 23.48 12.97
CA VAL A 92 8.94 22.57 14.03
C VAL A 92 9.95 21.48 14.41
N SER A 93 10.94 21.23 13.55
CA SER A 93 11.94 20.16 13.74
C SER A 93 12.88 20.38 14.93
N SER A 94 12.95 21.62 15.44
CA SER A 94 13.71 21.98 16.63
C SER A 94 12.97 21.73 17.94
N LEU A 95 11.66 21.43 17.89
CA LEU A 95 10.84 21.19 19.07
C LEU A 95 11.24 19.88 19.76
N PRO A 96 11.21 19.83 21.10
CA PRO A 96 11.65 18.65 21.86
C PRO A 96 10.84 17.39 21.54
N ASP A 97 9.55 17.55 21.22
CA ASP A 97 8.63 16.46 20.92
C ASP A 97 8.73 15.98 19.46
N TRP A 98 9.50 16.66 18.60
CA TRP A 98 9.67 16.31 17.18
C TRP A 98 10.23 14.90 16.99
N ILE A 99 11.38 14.62 17.61
CA ILE A 99 12.07 13.33 17.46
C ILE A 99 11.23 12.17 18.04
N PRO A 100 10.67 12.27 19.26
CA PRO A 100 9.75 11.26 19.79
C PRO A 100 8.56 11.00 18.86
N THR A 101 7.92 12.05 18.33
CA THR A 101 6.77 11.91 17.42
C THR A 101 7.17 11.22 16.12
N LYS A 102 8.31 11.61 15.54
CA LYS A 102 8.85 10.98 14.34
C LYS A 102 9.06 9.49 14.56
N VAL A 103 9.69 9.10 15.67
CA VAL A 103 9.90 7.68 16.01
C VAL A 103 8.58 6.94 16.16
N MET A 104 7.63 7.48 16.91
CA MET A 104 6.32 6.82 17.09
C MET A 104 5.58 6.62 15.76
N ALA A 105 5.58 7.63 14.89
CA ALA A 105 4.91 7.57 13.60
C ALA A 105 5.60 6.59 12.62
N THR A 106 6.93 6.65 12.51
CA THR A 106 7.69 5.87 11.51
C THR A 106 8.06 4.47 11.96
N THR A 107 7.94 4.16 13.25
CA THR A 107 8.22 2.83 13.80
C THR A 107 6.98 2.21 14.42
N TRP A 108 6.50 2.68 15.57
CA TRP A 108 5.43 2.00 16.32
C TRP A 108 4.12 1.91 15.54
N LEU A 109 3.67 3.04 14.97
CA LEU A 109 2.44 3.07 14.17
C LEU A 109 2.62 2.35 12.83
N ALA A 110 3.74 2.58 12.15
CA ALA A 110 4.05 1.92 10.89
C ALA A 110 4.12 0.39 11.03
N ASP A 111 4.77 -0.11 12.08
CA ASP A 111 4.90 -1.54 12.39
C ASP A 111 3.55 -2.15 12.75
N ALA A 112 2.73 -1.44 13.55
CA ALA A 112 1.39 -1.93 13.89
C ALA A 112 0.47 -2.00 12.67
N LEU A 113 0.52 -0.99 11.79
CA LEU A 113 -0.27 -1.03 10.55
C LEU A 113 0.23 -2.11 9.59
N GLU A 114 1.54 -2.31 9.48
CA GLU A 114 2.11 -3.40 8.67
C GLU A 114 1.69 -4.76 9.24
N TYR A 115 1.81 -4.97 10.54
CA TYR A 115 1.34 -6.18 11.20
C TYR A 115 -0.15 -6.43 10.93
N GLU A 116 -1.00 -5.41 11.12
CA GLU A 116 -2.44 -5.54 10.93
C GLU A 116 -2.82 -5.94 9.51
N LEU A 117 -2.22 -5.28 8.51
CA LEU A 117 -2.51 -5.50 7.10
C LEU A 117 -2.12 -6.91 6.64
N TRP A 118 -1.01 -7.44 7.14
CA TRP A 118 -0.40 -8.67 6.62
C TRP A 118 -0.59 -9.90 7.51
N VAL A 119 -0.80 -9.72 8.80
CA VAL A 119 -0.81 -10.80 9.80
C VAL A 119 -2.03 -10.75 10.73
N GLY A 120 -2.35 -9.58 11.31
CA GLY A 120 -3.38 -9.45 12.35
C GLY A 120 -4.80 -9.62 11.84
N CYS A 121 -5.11 -9.18 10.62
CA CYS A 121 -6.42 -9.32 9.99
C CYS A 121 -6.47 -10.46 8.95
N ASP A 122 -7.65 -10.66 8.34
CA ASP A 122 -7.90 -11.66 7.27
C ASP A 122 -7.13 -11.40 5.96
N GLY A 123 -6.37 -10.30 5.89
CA GLY A 123 -5.57 -9.90 4.74
C GLY A 123 -6.37 -9.35 3.57
N SER A 124 -7.70 -9.22 3.68
CA SER A 124 -8.56 -8.72 2.61
C SER A 124 -8.20 -7.30 2.20
N SER A 125 -7.87 -6.45 3.18
CA SER A 125 -7.44 -5.06 2.97
C SER A 125 -6.13 -4.99 2.21
N ALA A 126 -5.08 -5.67 2.68
CA ALA A 126 -3.80 -5.71 1.97
C ALA A 126 -3.92 -6.33 0.58
N TYR A 127 -4.69 -7.41 0.42
CA TYR A 127 -4.91 -8.00 -0.90
C TYR A 127 -5.59 -7.01 -1.86
N SER A 128 -6.58 -6.26 -1.37
CA SER A 128 -7.27 -5.23 -2.16
C SER A 128 -6.34 -4.10 -2.59
N ILE A 129 -5.46 -3.65 -1.69
CA ILE A 129 -4.51 -2.55 -1.92
C ILE A 129 -3.40 -2.97 -2.90
N TYR A 130 -2.81 -4.15 -2.71
CA TYR A 130 -1.57 -4.53 -3.40
C TYR A 130 -1.77 -5.53 -4.54
N TYR A 131 -2.75 -6.43 -4.47
CA TYR A 131 -2.76 -7.64 -5.31
C TYR A 131 -4.08 -7.93 -6.05
N SER A 132 -5.07 -7.04 -5.96
CA SER A 132 -6.39 -7.27 -6.54
C SER A 132 -6.42 -7.32 -8.08
N ASP A 133 -5.43 -6.75 -8.77
CA ASP A 133 -5.31 -6.81 -10.23
C ASP A 133 -4.52 -8.02 -10.73
N LEU A 134 -3.94 -8.81 -9.81
CA LEU A 134 -3.12 -9.95 -10.19
C LEU A 134 -3.96 -11.19 -10.45
N PRO A 135 -3.68 -11.94 -11.55
CA PRO A 135 -4.29 -13.24 -11.77
C PRO A 135 -4.01 -14.21 -10.63
N TRP A 136 -5.00 -15.05 -10.32
CA TRP A 136 -4.76 -16.22 -9.47
C TRP A 136 -3.80 -17.19 -10.18
N PRO A 137 -2.79 -17.76 -9.50
CA PRO A 137 -2.53 -17.71 -8.06
C PRO A 137 -1.49 -16.65 -7.61
N ILE A 138 -1.00 -15.81 -8.52
CA ILE A 138 0.18 -14.94 -8.30
C ILE A 138 -0.02 -14.06 -7.06
N GLY A 139 -1.14 -13.34 -6.97
CA GLY A 139 -1.39 -12.45 -5.83
C GLY A 139 -1.45 -13.16 -4.48
N LYS A 140 -1.91 -14.43 -4.44
CA LYS A 140 -1.93 -15.22 -3.20
C LYS A 140 -0.51 -15.62 -2.75
N VAL A 141 0.35 -15.99 -3.70
CA VAL A 141 1.75 -16.32 -3.41
C VAL A 141 2.51 -15.10 -2.89
N LEU A 142 2.31 -13.93 -3.53
CA LEU A 142 2.95 -12.69 -3.09
C LEU A 142 2.45 -12.25 -1.70
N PHE A 143 1.14 -12.36 -1.45
CA PHE A 143 0.58 -12.12 -0.12
C PHE A 143 1.22 -13.00 0.96
N TRP A 144 1.32 -14.31 0.74
CA TRP A 144 1.97 -15.21 1.69
C TRP A 144 3.46 -14.89 1.89
N LYS A 145 4.17 -14.53 0.81
CA LYS A 145 5.57 -14.11 0.89
C LYS A 145 5.74 -12.88 1.79
N LYS A 146 4.91 -11.85 1.59
CA LYS A 146 4.97 -10.62 2.39
C LYS A 146 4.52 -10.86 3.83
N ALA A 147 3.44 -11.61 4.06
CA ALA A 147 2.99 -11.98 5.41
C ALA A 147 4.06 -12.77 6.18
N TYR A 148 4.75 -13.72 5.52
CA TYR A 148 5.88 -14.43 6.11
C TYR A 148 7.03 -13.48 6.45
N TRP A 149 7.39 -12.57 5.55
CA TRP A 149 8.43 -11.57 5.79
C TRP A 149 8.11 -10.66 6.98
N VAL A 150 6.86 -10.20 7.12
CA VAL A 150 6.40 -9.39 8.27
C VAL A 150 6.52 -10.18 9.57
N LYS A 151 6.14 -11.46 9.59
CA LYS A 151 6.37 -12.32 10.77
C LYS A 151 7.84 -12.41 11.15
N GLN A 152 8.73 -12.60 10.18
CA GLN A 152 10.17 -12.67 10.43
C GLN A 152 10.73 -11.33 10.94
N LYS A 153 10.33 -10.20 10.34
CA LYS A 153 10.72 -8.84 10.76
C LYS A 153 10.42 -8.59 12.24
N HIS A 154 9.26 -9.05 12.71
CA HIS A 154 8.83 -8.87 14.11
C HIS A 154 9.21 -10.04 15.03
N GLY A 155 9.92 -11.05 14.54
CA GLY A 155 10.30 -12.23 15.31
C GLY A 155 9.09 -13.03 15.82
N ILE A 156 7.98 -13.03 15.06
CA ILE A 156 6.75 -13.74 15.40
C ILE A 156 6.91 -15.21 15.02
N SER A 157 6.79 -16.08 16.02
CA SER A 157 6.71 -17.53 15.92
C SER A 157 5.41 -18.03 16.53
N GLU A 158 5.11 -19.32 16.38
CA GLU A 158 3.92 -19.94 16.98
C GLU A 158 3.95 -19.87 18.52
N GLU A 159 5.14 -19.83 19.13
CA GLU A 159 5.33 -19.85 20.59
C GLU A 159 5.18 -18.47 21.24
N ASN A 160 5.35 -17.38 20.49
CA ASN A 160 5.39 -16.02 21.03
C ASN A 160 4.37 -15.07 20.38
N VAL A 161 3.45 -15.58 19.57
CA VAL A 161 2.52 -14.77 18.77
C VAL A 161 1.70 -13.82 19.64
N GLU A 162 1.13 -14.30 20.75
CA GLU A 162 0.28 -13.49 21.66
C GLU A 162 1.10 -12.36 22.33
N VAL A 163 2.31 -12.69 22.80
CA VAL A 163 3.21 -11.71 23.45
C VAL A 163 3.66 -10.64 22.46
N LYS A 164 3.96 -11.03 21.22
CA LYS A 164 4.39 -10.09 20.17
C LYS A 164 3.25 -9.21 19.69
N GLU A 165 2.05 -9.77 19.59
CA GLU A 165 0.84 -9.03 19.28
C GLU A 165 0.56 -7.97 20.36
N GLU A 166 0.61 -8.34 21.63
CA GLU A 166 0.45 -7.40 22.76
C GLU A 166 1.53 -6.31 22.76
N GLU A 167 2.79 -6.64 22.45
CA GLU A 167 3.88 -5.66 22.35
C GLU A 167 3.63 -4.64 21.21
N ILE A 168 3.22 -5.12 20.03
CA ILE A 168 2.97 -4.28 18.85
C ILE A 168 1.79 -3.34 19.11
N TYR A 169 0.66 -3.87 19.60
CA TYR A 169 -0.52 -3.04 19.87
C TYR A 169 -0.34 -2.14 21.09
N GLY A 170 0.38 -2.58 22.12
CA GLY A 170 0.71 -1.77 23.30
C GLY A 170 1.53 -0.53 22.93
N ARG A 171 2.51 -0.67 22.05
CA ARG A 171 3.26 0.47 21.49
C ARG A 171 2.38 1.38 20.65
N ALA A 172 1.54 0.82 19.78
CA ALA A 172 0.63 1.62 18.97
C ALA A 172 -0.37 2.41 19.83
N ASN A 173 -0.91 1.80 20.88
CA ASN A 173 -1.81 2.49 21.81
C ASN A 173 -1.09 3.61 22.55
N SER A 174 0.12 3.34 23.05
CA SER A 174 0.95 4.36 23.70
C SER A 174 1.25 5.55 22.78
N ALA A 175 1.47 5.29 21.48
CA ALA A 175 1.61 6.34 20.47
C ALA A 175 0.29 7.12 20.27
N TYR A 176 -0.86 6.46 20.21
CA TYR A 176 -2.15 7.16 20.12
C TYR A 176 -2.44 8.01 21.36
N ASP A 177 -2.18 7.50 22.57
CA ASP A 177 -2.33 8.24 23.82
C ASP A 177 -1.48 9.51 23.82
N ALA A 178 -0.20 9.38 23.43
CA ALA A 178 0.73 10.51 23.35
C ALA A 178 0.31 11.53 22.28
N LEU A 179 0.01 11.07 21.07
CA LEU A 179 -0.42 11.94 19.96
C LEU A 179 -1.75 12.63 20.27
N SER A 180 -2.69 11.94 20.91
CA SER A 180 -3.95 12.52 21.36
C SER A 180 -3.71 13.64 22.38
N THR A 181 -2.81 13.40 23.34
CA THR A 181 -2.44 14.39 24.36
C THR A 181 -1.79 15.62 23.73
N TRP A 182 -0.86 15.42 22.80
CA TRP A 182 -0.16 16.52 22.13
C TRP A 182 -1.04 17.31 21.18
N LEU A 183 -1.89 16.62 20.41
CA LEU A 183 -2.84 17.28 19.53
C LEU A 183 -3.80 18.15 20.37
N GLY A 184 -4.35 17.61 21.45
CA GLY A 184 -5.33 18.33 22.27
C GLY A 184 -6.49 18.87 21.42
N GLU A 185 -6.60 20.20 21.34
CA GLU A 185 -7.58 20.93 20.51
C GLU A 185 -6.93 21.66 19.31
N GLN A 186 -5.67 21.36 19.02
CA GLN A 186 -4.94 21.94 17.89
C GLN A 186 -5.42 21.35 16.56
N ASN A 187 -5.20 22.11 15.48
CA ASN A 187 -5.50 21.69 14.13
C ASN A 187 -4.44 20.73 13.58
N TYR A 188 -3.20 20.81 14.03
CA TYR A 188 -2.09 19.95 13.57
C TYR A 188 -1.25 19.53 14.76
N LEU A 189 -0.42 18.50 14.59
CA LEU A 189 0.38 17.92 15.67
C LEU A 189 1.35 18.91 16.32
N PHE A 190 1.85 19.90 15.56
CA PHE A 190 2.79 20.90 16.05
C PHE A 190 2.32 22.32 15.74
N GLU A 191 2.26 23.17 16.76
CA GLU A 191 2.06 24.63 16.66
C GLU A 191 0.93 25.09 15.70
N ASN A 192 -0.13 24.29 15.51
CA ASN A 192 -1.18 24.55 14.51
C ASN A 192 -0.68 24.72 13.07
N ARG A 193 0.47 24.15 12.73
CA ARG A 193 1.02 24.16 11.37
C ARG A 193 1.15 22.73 10.86
N PRO A 194 0.84 22.49 9.58
CA PRO A 194 1.05 21.17 8.99
C PRO A 194 2.55 20.86 8.93
N SER A 195 2.89 19.61 9.20
CA SER A 195 4.25 19.07 9.11
C SER A 195 4.29 17.78 8.29
N SER A 196 5.48 17.27 7.99
CA SER A 196 5.63 15.94 7.40
C SER A 196 5.10 14.82 8.32
N LEU A 197 5.15 15.02 9.64
CA LEU A 197 4.61 14.06 10.61
C LEU A 197 3.09 14.01 10.59
N ASP A 198 2.42 15.13 10.32
CA ASP A 198 0.98 15.13 10.04
C ASP A 198 0.67 14.29 8.81
N ALA A 199 1.46 14.41 7.74
CA ALA A 199 1.25 13.61 6.53
C ALA A 199 1.39 12.09 6.78
N ILE A 200 2.40 11.68 7.54
CA ILE A 200 2.64 10.28 7.90
C ILE A 200 1.50 9.76 8.79
N PHE A 201 1.15 10.51 9.85
CA PHE A 201 0.11 10.10 10.78
C PHE A 201 -1.28 10.07 10.13
N LEU A 202 -1.64 11.08 9.33
CA LEU A 202 -2.91 11.11 8.62
C LEU A 202 -3.04 9.94 7.65
N ALA A 203 -1.96 9.60 6.93
CA ALA A 203 -1.96 8.45 6.04
C ALA A 203 -2.21 7.13 6.80
N HIS A 204 -1.51 6.94 7.91
CA HIS A 204 -1.73 5.81 8.82
C HIS A 204 -3.19 5.73 9.29
N ALA A 205 -3.69 6.81 9.89
CA ALA A 205 -5.01 6.83 10.50
C ALA A 205 -6.14 6.70 9.48
N LEU A 206 -5.98 7.26 8.27
CA LEU A 206 -6.97 7.11 7.20
C LEU A 206 -7.07 5.66 6.70
N VAL A 207 -5.94 4.95 6.59
CA VAL A 207 -5.96 3.51 6.24
C VAL A 207 -6.59 2.72 7.38
N VAL A 208 -6.27 3.03 8.64
CA VAL A 208 -6.89 2.40 9.81
C VAL A 208 -8.42 2.55 9.79
N LEU A 209 -8.92 3.75 9.50
CA LEU A 209 -10.36 4.04 9.48
C LEU A 209 -11.10 3.53 8.24
N GLN A 210 -10.44 3.40 7.09
CA GLN A 210 -11.12 3.12 5.81
C GLN A 210 -10.87 1.71 5.27
N ALA A 211 -9.69 1.15 5.50
CA ALA A 211 -9.29 -0.14 4.94
C ALA A 211 -9.45 -1.30 5.92
N LEU A 212 -9.16 -1.08 7.20
CA LEU A 212 -9.18 -2.16 8.20
C LEU A 212 -10.61 -2.54 8.61
N PRO A 213 -10.91 -3.83 8.79
CA PRO A 213 -12.23 -4.30 9.21
C PRO A 213 -12.57 -3.86 10.64
N GLU A 214 -13.85 -3.90 11.00
CA GLU A 214 -14.32 -3.56 12.36
C GLU A 214 -13.73 -4.48 13.44
N SER A 215 -13.33 -5.70 13.09
CA SER A 215 -12.67 -6.65 14.00
C SER A 215 -11.19 -6.32 14.28
N SER A 216 -10.64 -5.29 13.62
CA SER A 216 -9.24 -4.88 13.81
C SER A 216 -9.01 -4.31 15.21
N ILE A 217 -8.02 -4.83 15.92
CA ILE A 217 -7.60 -4.33 17.24
C ILE A 217 -7.03 -2.92 17.08
N LEU A 218 -6.14 -2.71 16.09
CA LEU A 218 -5.55 -1.40 15.82
C LEU A 218 -6.61 -0.33 15.54
N ARG A 219 -7.65 -0.68 14.77
CA ARG A 219 -8.79 0.22 14.49
C ARG A 219 -9.59 0.50 15.76
N THR A 220 -9.87 -0.53 16.56
CA THR A 220 -10.61 -0.37 17.82
C THR A 220 -9.89 0.59 18.76
N ASN A 221 -8.60 0.37 19.00
CA ASN A 221 -7.77 1.24 19.84
C ASN A 221 -7.74 2.68 19.30
N PHE A 222 -7.60 2.86 17.98
CA PHE A 222 -7.62 4.19 17.38
C PHE A 222 -8.95 4.93 17.60
N LEU A 223 -10.08 4.22 17.54
CA LEU A 223 -11.42 4.80 17.71
C LEU A 223 -11.70 5.29 19.14
N GLU A 224 -10.94 4.83 20.15
CA GLU A 224 -11.04 5.33 21.53
C GLU A 224 -10.59 6.81 21.65
N HIS A 225 -9.84 7.31 20.66
CA HIS A 225 -9.24 8.64 20.66
C HIS A 225 -10.07 9.63 19.83
N ALA A 226 -11.18 10.11 20.39
CA ALA A 226 -12.18 10.90 19.65
C ALA A 226 -11.63 12.21 19.01
N ASN A 227 -10.66 12.87 19.65
CA ASN A 227 -9.98 14.05 19.09
C ASN A 227 -9.12 13.71 17.87
N LEU A 228 -8.36 12.60 17.89
CA LEU A 228 -7.60 12.11 16.75
C LEU A 228 -8.54 11.74 15.59
N VAL A 229 -9.65 11.05 15.88
CA VAL A 229 -10.66 10.71 14.86
C VAL A 229 -11.23 11.99 14.23
N ARG A 230 -11.58 12.99 15.04
CA ARG A 230 -12.08 14.29 14.56
C ARG A 230 -11.05 14.99 13.67
N TYR A 231 -9.79 15.02 14.10
CA TYR A 231 -8.69 15.59 13.35
C TYR A 231 -8.54 14.94 11.97
N VAL A 232 -8.51 13.60 11.91
CA VAL A 232 -8.36 12.84 10.66
C VAL A 232 -9.53 13.09 9.71
N GLN A 233 -10.78 13.11 10.21
CA GLN A 233 -11.96 13.36 9.37
C GLN A 233 -12.00 14.80 8.82
N ARG A 234 -11.57 15.78 9.63
CA ARG A 234 -11.43 17.18 9.19
C ARG A 234 -10.42 17.27 8.04
N CYS A 235 -9.21 16.76 8.25
CA CYS A 235 -8.15 16.77 7.23
C CYS A 235 -8.54 15.98 5.98
N LYS A 236 -9.24 14.85 6.10
CA LYS A 236 -9.78 14.12 4.94
C LYS A 236 -10.66 15.00 4.06
N THR A 237 -11.55 15.76 4.67
CA THR A 237 -12.51 16.62 3.95
C THR A 237 -11.78 17.76 3.24
N GLU A 238 -10.83 18.39 3.93
CA GLU A 238 -10.04 19.51 3.39
C GLU A 238 -9.08 19.07 2.26
N LEU A 239 -8.42 17.92 2.40
CA LEU A 239 -7.32 17.52 1.51
C LEU A 239 -7.77 16.61 0.36
N ILE A 240 -8.75 15.74 0.58
CA ILE A 240 -9.12 14.68 -0.38
C ILE A 240 -10.42 15.03 -1.12
N VAL A 241 -11.44 15.55 -0.41
CA VAL A 241 -12.75 15.87 -1.01
C VAL A 241 -12.72 17.18 -1.80
N ALA A 242 -11.98 18.20 -1.34
CA ALA A 242 -11.84 19.45 -2.09
C ALA A 242 -11.10 19.26 -3.43
N GLY A 243 -10.16 18.32 -3.51
CA GLY A 243 -9.37 18.03 -4.71
C GLY A 243 -10.12 17.28 -5.81
N THR A 244 -11.24 16.61 -5.50
CA THR A 244 -12.05 15.89 -6.50
C THR A 244 -12.97 16.83 -7.31
N SER A 245 -13.08 18.10 -6.92
CA SER A 245 -13.90 19.09 -7.63
C SER A 245 -13.17 19.82 -8.77
N ALA A 246 -11.86 19.60 -8.95
CA ALA A 246 -11.03 20.36 -9.90
C ALA A 246 -10.54 19.57 -11.13
N SER A 247 -11.04 18.34 -11.35
CA SER A 247 -10.76 17.58 -12.59
C SER A 247 -12.07 17.19 -13.27
N ASN A 248 -12.65 18.12 -14.02
CA ASN A 248 -13.58 17.77 -15.08
C ASN A 248 -12.76 17.26 -16.27
N ASP A 249 -12.63 15.93 -16.39
CA ASP A 249 -12.34 15.30 -17.66
C ASP A 249 -13.32 14.12 -17.87
N PRO A 250 -14.12 14.11 -18.95
CA PRO A 250 -15.21 13.17 -19.12
C PRO A 250 -14.72 11.91 -19.83
N TYR A 251 -14.28 10.91 -19.06
CA TYR A 251 -14.21 9.53 -19.56
C TYR A 251 -14.92 8.58 -18.58
N PHE A 252 -16.18 8.90 -18.31
CA PHE A 252 -17.18 7.89 -17.96
C PHE A 252 -17.89 7.47 -19.25
N HIS A 253 -17.48 6.34 -19.82
CA HIS A 253 -18.35 5.58 -20.71
C HIS A 253 -18.82 4.31 -20.00
N ALA A 254 -20.13 4.31 -19.81
CA ALA A 254 -20.93 3.25 -19.23
C ALA A 254 -20.86 1.94 -20.02
N ASP A 255 -21.16 0.87 -19.29
CA ASP A 255 -21.40 -0.50 -19.74
C ASP A 255 -22.29 -0.61 -21.00
N PRO A 256 -22.13 -1.67 -21.80
CA PRO A 256 -23.26 -2.27 -22.48
C PRO A 256 -23.88 -3.37 -21.60
N SER A 257 -25.08 -3.08 -21.09
CA SER A 257 -26.07 -4.10 -20.75
C SER A 257 -26.25 -5.06 -21.93
N SER A 258 -26.09 -6.37 -21.67
CA SER A 258 -26.70 -7.39 -22.52
C SER A 258 -27.86 -8.03 -21.76
N SER A 259 -29.06 -7.59 -22.11
CA SER A 259 -30.32 -8.24 -21.81
C SER A 259 -30.43 -9.54 -22.60
N ALA A 260 -30.48 -10.69 -21.92
CA ALA A 260 -31.00 -11.92 -22.49
C ALA A 260 -32.21 -12.37 -21.67
N SER A 261 -33.38 -12.20 -22.27
CA SER A 261 -34.69 -12.60 -21.81
C SER A 261 -34.75 -14.07 -21.36
N ARG A 262 -35.30 -14.29 -20.16
CA ARG A 262 -35.74 -15.60 -19.68
C ARG A 262 -36.94 -16.09 -20.48
N GLY A 263 -36.70 -16.89 -21.51
CA GLY A 263 -37.71 -17.68 -22.21
C GLY A 263 -37.93 -19.01 -21.48
N ARG A 264 -39.12 -19.17 -20.87
CA ARG A 264 -39.61 -20.41 -20.26
C ARG A 264 -40.05 -21.37 -21.36
N SER A 265 -39.38 -22.50 -21.52
CA SER A 265 -39.88 -23.64 -22.32
C SER A 265 -40.11 -24.85 -21.41
N THR A 266 -41.36 -25.26 -21.31
CA THR A 266 -41.79 -26.52 -20.70
C THR A 266 -41.44 -27.67 -21.64
N SER A 267 -40.56 -28.58 -21.21
CA SER A 267 -40.42 -29.89 -21.84
C SER A 267 -40.15 -30.95 -20.77
N SER A 268 -41.17 -31.74 -20.48
CA SER A 268 -41.07 -32.94 -19.66
C SER A 268 -40.23 -33.99 -20.38
N SER A 269 -39.22 -34.55 -19.72
CA SER A 269 -38.64 -35.82 -20.15
C SER A 269 -38.32 -36.72 -18.96
N LYS A 270 -38.81 -37.96 -19.08
CA LYS A 270 -38.76 -39.08 -18.15
C LYS A 270 -37.32 -39.41 -17.69
N PRO A 271 -37.16 -40.06 -16.52
CA PRO A 271 -35.83 -40.37 -15.98
C PRO A 271 -35.12 -41.39 -16.88
N LYS A 272 -34.05 -40.96 -17.56
CA LYS A 272 -33.12 -41.86 -18.26
C LYS A 272 -32.07 -42.38 -17.29
N THR A 273 -31.98 -43.70 -17.25
CA THR A 273 -31.05 -44.54 -16.50
C THR A 273 -29.60 -44.08 -16.63
N LYS A 274 -28.90 -43.90 -15.49
CA LYS A 274 -27.46 -43.62 -15.45
C LYS A 274 -26.68 -44.71 -16.19
N PRO A 275 -25.76 -44.40 -17.12
CA PRO A 275 -24.81 -45.39 -17.60
C PRO A 275 -23.80 -45.69 -16.47
N LYS A 276 -23.54 -46.99 -16.25
CA LYS A 276 -22.44 -47.46 -15.38
C LYS A 276 -21.14 -46.83 -15.88
N ARG A 277 -20.43 -46.10 -14.99
CA ARG A 277 -19.06 -45.63 -15.22
C ARG A 277 -18.18 -46.82 -15.63
N GLN A 278 -17.71 -46.83 -16.88
CA GLN A 278 -16.67 -47.75 -17.29
C GLN A 278 -15.35 -47.36 -16.60
N PRO A 279 -14.50 -48.34 -16.22
CA PRO A 279 -13.21 -48.04 -15.64
C PRO A 279 -12.38 -47.21 -16.63
N PRO A 280 -11.73 -46.12 -16.17
CA PRO A 280 -11.03 -45.20 -17.06
C PRO A 280 -9.98 -45.95 -17.88
N THR A 281 -9.99 -45.72 -19.20
CA THR A 281 -9.07 -46.33 -20.15
C THR A 281 -7.62 -45.98 -19.78
N LYS A 282 -6.67 -46.84 -20.17
CA LYS A 282 -5.24 -46.61 -19.90
C LYS A 282 -4.79 -45.23 -20.39
N GLU A 283 -5.32 -44.77 -21.52
CA GLU A 283 -5.05 -43.46 -22.11
C GLU A 283 -5.64 -42.29 -21.30
N GLU A 284 -6.86 -42.42 -20.77
CA GLU A 284 -7.45 -41.39 -19.92
C GLU A 284 -6.66 -41.22 -18.60
N LYS A 285 -6.15 -42.33 -18.05
CA LYS A 285 -5.26 -42.31 -16.89
C LYS A 285 -3.92 -41.65 -17.18
N THR A 286 -3.33 -41.87 -18.35
CA THR A 286 -2.06 -41.24 -18.74
C THR A 286 -2.23 -39.76 -19.03
N LEU A 287 -3.31 -39.35 -19.70
CA LEU A 287 -3.65 -37.94 -19.91
C LEU A 287 -3.88 -37.22 -18.58
N ARG A 288 -4.62 -37.82 -17.65
CA ARG A 288 -4.84 -37.24 -16.32
C ARG A 288 -3.55 -37.15 -15.49
N ARG A 289 -2.62 -38.09 -15.65
CA ARG A 289 -1.27 -37.99 -15.06
C ARG A 289 -0.46 -36.87 -15.71
N ARG A 290 -0.43 -36.79 -17.04
CA ARG A 290 0.25 -35.72 -17.79
C ARG A 290 -0.30 -34.33 -17.47
N ALA A 291 -1.62 -34.19 -17.34
CA ALA A 291 -2.26 -32.96 -16.89
C ALA A 291 -1.83 -32.58 -15.46
N LYS A 292 -1.73 -33.56 -14.55
CA LYS A 292 -1.18 -33.31 -13.20
C LYS A 292 0.29 -32.86 -13.27
N TYR A 293 1.12 -33.51 -14.08
CA TYR A 293 2.52 -33.09 -14.25
C TYR A 293 2.64 -31.70 -14.89
N PHE A 294 1.74 -31.35 -15.81
CA PHE A 294 1.69 -30.02 -16.41
C PHE A 294 1.34 -28.96 -15.37
N VAL A 295 0.33 -29.20 -14.52
CA VAL A 295 -0.02 -28.30 -13.42
C VAL A 295 1.13 -28.18 -12.42
N VAL A 296 1.79 -29.29 -12.06
CA VAL A 296 2.96 -29.27 -11.17
C VAL A 296 4.12 -28.50 -11.81
N ALA A 297 4.39 -28.71 -13.10
CA ALA A 297 5.45 -28.00 -13.83
C ALA A 297 5.17 -26.50 -13.91
N GLN A 298 3.92 -26.09 -14.13
CA GLN A 298 3.52 -24.68 -14.07
C GLN A 298 3.73 -24.09 -12.67
N LEU A 299 3.36 -24.83 -11.62
CA LEU A 299 3.58 -24.41 -10.23
C LEU A 299 5.08 -24.27 -9.91
N VAL A 300 5.90 -25.23 -10.34
CA VAL A 300 7.37 -25.18 -10.21
C VAL A 300 7.95 -24.01 -11.00
N ALA A 301 7.48 -23.75 -12.21
CA ALA A 301 7.94 -22.61 -13.01
C ALA A 301 7.61 -21.27 -12.36
N VAL A 302 6.41 -21.11 -11.78
CA VAL A 302 6.03 -19.91 -11.01
C VAL A 302 6.93 -19.75 -9.78
N VAL A 303 7.17 -20.83 -9.03
CA VAL A 303 8.07 -20.80 -7.87
C VAL A 303 9.50 -20.43 -8.29
N LEU A 304 10.04 -21.03 -9.35
CA LEU A 304 11.37 -20.72 -9.87
C LEU A 304 11.48 -19.27 -10.35
N PHE A 305 10.47 -18.77 -11.08
CA PHE A 305 10.45 -17.39 -11.56
C PHE A 305 10.44 -16.40 -10.40
N VAL A 306 9.62 -16.64 -9.37
CA VAL A 306 9.58 -15.80 -8.16
C VAL A 306 10.90 -15.89 -7.38
N SER A 307 11.51 -17.07 -7.27
CA SER A 307 12.80 -17.25 -6.59
C SER A 307 13.96 -16.56 -7.33
N VAL A 308 14.00 -16.63 -8.67
CA VAL A 308 15.04 -15.98 -9.49
C VAL A 308 14.90 -14.46 -9.44
N LEU A 309 13.67 -13.93 -9.54
CA LEU A 309 13.42 -12.50 -9.35
C LEU A 309 13.79 -12.01 -7.94
N SER A 310 13.59 -12.85 -6.93
CA SER A 310 14.00 -12.53 -5.55
C SER A 310 15.52 -12.59 -5.36
N GLY A 311 16.21 -13.55 -6.02
CA GLY A 311 17.66 -13.70 -5.98
C GLY A 311 18.40 -12.56 -6.70
N TYR A 312 17.84 -12.04 -7.79
CA TYR A 312 18.41 -10.90 -8.50
C TYR A 312 18.42 -9.62 -7.64
N ARG A 313 17.43 -9.45 -6.76
CA ARG A 313 17.34 -8.28 -5.86
C ARG A 313 18.26 -8.41 -4.64
N ASN A 314 18.46 -9.62 -4.12
CA ASN A 314 19.39 -9.83 -2.99
C ASN A 314 20.86 -9.74 -3.44
N ASN A 315 21.22 -10.25 -4.63
CA ASN A 315 22.59 -10.16 -5.13
C ASN A 315 23.01 -8.73 -5.55
N ALA A 316 22.05 -7.84 -5.82
CA ALA A 316 22.35 -6.43 -6.10
C ALA A 316 22.70 -5.65 -4.81
N ALA A 317 22.19 -6.08 -3.64
CA ALA A 317 22.52 -5.47 -2.35
C ALA A 317 23.88 -5.95 -1.81
N ASP A 318 24.32 -7.16 -2.18
CA ASP A 318 25.60 -7.73 -1.74
C ASP A 318 26.80 -7.36 -2.64
N MET A 319 26.58 -6.61 -3.74
CA MET A 319 27.66 -6.19 -4.66
C MET A 319 28.21 -4.78 -4.42
N GLU A 320 27.70 -4.01 -3.45
CA GLU A 320 28.19 -2.64 -3.15
C GLU A 320 29.09 -2.53 -1.90
N LEU A 321 29.59 -3.64 -1.35
CA LEU A 321 30.53 -3.64 -0.23
C LEU A 321 31.76 -4.50 -0.55
N ASP A 322 32.57 -4.05 -1.52
CA ASP A 322 34.00 -4.37 -1.58
C ASP A 322 34.68 -3.50 -2.64
N ASN A 323 35.06 -2.29 -2.25
CA ASN A 323 36.22 -1.57 -2.78
C ASN A 323 36.38 -0.27 -2.00
N ASP A 324 37.30 -0.27 -1.05
CA ASP A 324 38.29 0.80 -0.86
C ASP A 324 39.18 0.46 0.35
N ASP A 325 40.09 -0.50 0.13
CA ASP A 325 41.35 -0.58 0.86
C ASP A 325 42.49 -0.67 -0.15
N LEU A 326 43.03 0.49 -0.54
CA LEU A 326 44.36 0.59 -1.13
C LEU A 326 45.04 1.85 -0.58
N GLY A 327 45.69 1.67 0.58
CA GLY A 327 46.74 2.57 1.03
C GLY A 327 47.94 2.55 0.07
N TYR A 328 48.45 3.74 -0.21
CA TYR A 328 49.83 3.95 -0.62
C TYR A 328 50.40 5.13 0.19
N GLU A 329 51.48 4.79 0.91
CA GLU A 329 52.56 5.61 1.52
C GLU A 329 52.32 7.05 1.97
#